data_AF-A0A6L8RRG3-F1
#
_entry.id   AF-A0A6L8RRG3-F1
#
_cell.length_a   1.000
_cell.length_b   1.000
_cell.length_c   1.000
_cell.angle_alpha   90.00
_cell.angle_beta   90.00
_cell.angle_gamma   90.00
#
_symmetry.space_group_name_H-M   'P 1'
#
loop_
_entity.id
_entity.type
_entity.pdbx_description
1 polymer ?
#
loop_
_entity_poly.entity_id
_entity_poly.type
_entity_poly.pdbx_seq_one_letter_code
_entity_poly.pdbx_strand_id
1 'polypeptide(L)'
;MTVQAHTADRRLVVLAVLGVVLALTAAMWTLAGCAPKAEPSAPAASEQKDGNGGSSAMDGQPVNWTMDSDCSMCHTVEAASATDASCPQASAHEAEGVTCVQCHTDEAVLSTEHADVKFGDKAATKATVVTVDPETCISCHGTMEEMAAKTADSTALTDDKGTTVNPHDVPSNEKHDANPATCTSCHNNHSKDQAKDAMKYCAQCHHRGTFECGTCHELRER
;
A
#
# COMPACT_ATOMS: atom_id res chain seq x y z
N MET A 1 -55.66 -25.42 -18.69
CA MET A 1 -54.58 -26.15 -19.41
C MET A 1 -53.58 -25.12 -19.89
N THR A 2 -52.38 -25.01 -19.30
CA THR A 2 -51.21 -24.31 -19.90
C THR A 2 -49.90 -24.39 -19.08
N VAL A 3 -49.77 -25.27 -18.08
CA VAL A 3 -48.47 -25.46 -17.37
C VAL A 3 -47.48 -26.33 -18.18
N GLN A 4 -47.97 -27.09 -19.17
CA GLN A 4 -47.12 -27.95 -20.02
C GLN A 4 -46.44 -27.22 -21.20
N ALA A 5 -46.83 -25.99 -21.54
CA ALA A 5 -46.25 -25.27 -22.68
C ALA A 5 -44.88 -24.65 -22.36
N HIS A 6 -44.68 -24.10 -21.15
CA HIS A 6 -43.46 -23.38 -20.79
C HIS A 6 -42.23 -24.25 -20.49
N THR A 7 -42.41 -25.55 -20.24
CA THR A 7 -41.31 -26.48 -19.99
C THR A 7 -40.70 -27.05 -21.27
N ALA A 8 -41.45 -27.09 -22.37
CA ALA A 8 -40.95 -27.50 -23.68
C ALA A 8 -40.00 -26.45 -24.30
N ASP A 9 -40.33 -25.17 -24.19
CA ASP A 9 -39.52 -24.06 -24.72
C ASP A 9 -38.15 -23.93 -24.03
N ARG A 10 -38.10 -24.09 -22.69
CA ARG A 10 -36.82 -24.01 -21.95
C ARG A 10 -35.88 -25.17 -22.28
N ARG A 11 -36.41 -26.35 -22.63
CA ARG A 11 -35.59 -27.51 -23.03
C ARG A 11 -35.02 -27.35 -24.44
N LEU A 12 -35.79 -26.76 -25.37
CA LEU A 12 -35.32 -26.45 -26.72
C LEU A 12 -34.23 -25.36 -26.72
N VAL A 13 -34.37 -24.33 -25.87
CA VAL A 13 -33.35 -23.28 -25.73
C VAL A 13 -32.06 -23.81 -25.11
N VAL A 14 -32.13 -24.66 -24.10
CA VAL A 14 -30.94 -25.27 -23.46
C VAL A 14 -30.20 -26.22 -24.41
N LEU A 15 -30.93 -27.00 -25.22
CA LEU A 15 -30.32 -27.88 -26.23
C LEU A 15 -29.68 -27.11 -27.39
N ALA A 16 -30.26 -25.97 -27.80
CA ALA A 16 -29.69 -25.09 -28.82
C ALA A 16 -28.38 -24.44 -28.35
N VAL A 17 -28.31 -23.98 -27.09
CA VAL A 17 -27.09 -23.38 -26.52
C VAL A 17 -25.96 -24.41 -26.36
N LEU A 18 -26.28 -25.64 -25.93
CA LEU A 18 -25.29 -26.73 -25.83
C LEU A 18 -24.73 -27.15 -27.20
N GLY A 19 -25.56 -27.13 -28.25
CA GLY A 19 -25.12 -27.40 -29.62
C GLY A 19 -24.15 -26.36 -30.18
N VAL A 20 -24.34 -25.08 -29.85
CA VAL A 20 -23.44 -23.99 -30.27
C VAL A 20 -22.11 -24.04 -29.52
N VAL A 21 -22.11 -24.41 -28.23
CA VAL A 21 -20.88 -24.55 -27.43
C VAL A 21 -20.03 -25.74 -27.88
N LEU A 22 -20.65 -26.87 -28.26
CA LEU A 22 -19.93 -28.03 -28.79
C LEU A 22 -19.40 -27.83 -30.22
N ALA A 23 -20.05 -26.99 -31.04
CA ALA A 23 -19.55 -26.63 -32.37
C ALA A 23 -18.34 -25.68 -32.31
N LEU A 24 -18.26 -24.82 -31.29
CA LEU A 24 -17.13 -23.89 -31.11
C LEU A 24 -15.88 -24.56 -30.52
N THR A 25 -16.02 -25.63 -29.73
CA THR A 25 -14.86 -26.37 -29.19
C THR A 25 -14.22 -27.31 -30.22
N ALA A 26 -14.98 -27.78 -31.23
CA ALA A 26 -14.44 -28.61 -32.31
C ALA A 26 -13.64 -27.81 -33.38
N ALA A 27 -13.81 -26.50 -33.45
CA ALA A 27 -13.14 -25.64 -34.45
C ALA A 27 -11.73 -25.16 -34.02
N MET A 28 -11.30 -25.44 -32.78
CA MET A 28 -10.02 -24.99 -32.24
C MET A 28 -8.91 -26.06 -32.25
N TRP A 29 -9.09 -27.13 -33.03
CA TRP A 29 -8.18 -28.27 -33.09
C TRP A 29 -7.72 -28.62 -34.53
N THR A 30 -7.23 -27.63 -35.29
CA THR A 30 -6.64 -27.86 -36.62
C THR A 30 -5.35 -27.10 -36.94
N LEU A 31 -4.52 -26.80 -35.93
CA LEU A 31 -3.13 -26.35 -36.16
C LEU A 31 -2.14 -27.17 -35.31
N ALA A 32 -1.99 -28.45 -35.64
CA ALA A 32 -0.84 -29.26 -35.22
C ALA A 32 0.12 -29.37 -36.41
N GLY A 33 1.07 -28.43 -36.50
CA GLY A 33 2.16 -28.45 -37.46
C GLY A 33 3.51 -28.67 -36.76
N CYS A 34 4.11 -29.83 -37.01
CA CYS A 34 5.52 -30.24 -36.86
C CYS A 34 6.29 -29.89 -35.56
N ALA A 35 6.41 -30.88 -34.67
CA ALA A 35 7.52 -30.98 -33.71
C ALA A 35 8.60 -31.96 -34.23
N PRO A 36 9.89 -31.61 -34.24
CA PRO A 36 10.96 -32.58 -34.47
C PRO A 36 11.26 -33.38 -33.20
N LYS A 37 11.67 -34.63 -33.45
CA LYS A 37 11.97 -35.73 -32.53
C LYS A 37 12.91 -35.34 -31.38
N ALA A 38 12.53 -35.70 -30.14
CA ALA A 38 13.35 -35.56 -28.94
C ALA A 38 14.29 -36.78 -28.72
N GLU A 39 15.50 -36.48 -28.26
CA GLU A 39 16.53 -37.29 -27.58
C GLU A 39 17.24 -36.32 -26.60
N PRO A 40 17.88 -36.78 -25.50
CA PRO A 40 17.38 -36.71 -24.13
C PRO A 40 17.79 -35.45 -23.31
N SER A 41 16.89 -35.09 -22.39
CA SER A 41 17.04 -34.38 -21.11
C SER A 41 18.13 -33.30 -20.97
N ALA A 42 17.72 -32.04 -21.13
CA ALA A 42 18.32 -30.87 -20.45
C ALA A 42 17.30 -30.30 -19.45
N PRO A 43 17.72 -29.79 -18.27
CA PRO A 43 16.80 -29.42 -17.21
C PRO A 43 15.91 -28.23 -17.60
N ALA A 44 14.68 -28.26 -17.09
CA ALA A 44 13.60 -27.35 -17.38
C ALA A 44 14.02 -25.87 -17.24
N ALA A 45 13.74 -25.08 -18.28
CA ALA A 45 13.71 -23.64 -18.21
C ALA A 45 12.57 -23.23 -17.27
N SER A 46 12.95 -22.77 -16.09
CA SER A 46 12.10 -22.08 -15.14
C SER A 46 11.53 -20.80 -15.75
N GLU A 47 10.25 -20.56 -15.46
CA GLU A 47 9.51 -19.34 -15.71
C GLU A 47 10.38 -18.11 -15.39
N GLN A 48 10.56 -17.25 -16.39
CA GLN A 48 11.27 -15.99 -16.27
C GLN A 48 10.37 -15.02 -15.48
N LYS A 49 10.50 -15.09 -14.15
CA LYS A 49 10.09 -14.04 -13.24
C LYS A 49 11.10 -12.91 -13.42
N ASP A 50 10.62 -11.69 -13.64
CA ASP A 50 11.46 -10.49 -13.76
C ASP A 50 12.41 -10.39 -12.56
N GLY A 51 13.64 -10.83 -12.81
CA GLY A 51 14.77 -10.73 -11.90
C GLY A 51 15.82 -9.93 -12.64
N ASN A 52 15.96 -8.67 -12.26
CA ASN A 52 17.21 -7.95 -12.48
C ASN A 52 18.27 -8.61 -11.59
N GLY A 53 18.74 -9.78 -12.01
CA GLY A 53 19.66 -10.66 -11.30
C GLY A 53 20.97 -10.85 -12.07
N GLY A 54 21.47 -9.78 -12.68
CA GLY A 54 22.88 -9.73 -13.03
C GLY A 54 23.64 -9.41 -11.75
N SER A 55 24.41 -10.37 -11.23
CA SER A 55 25.26 -10.11 -10.08
C SER A 55 26.23 -8.99 -10.45
N SER A 56 26.16 -7.89 -9.71
CA SER A 56 27.02 -6.74 -9.95
C SER A 56 28.39 -7.02 -9.36
N ALA A 57 29.45 -6.42 -9.91
CA ALA A 57 30.81 -6.57 -9.38
C ALA A 57 30.94 -6.10 -7.91
N MET A 58 29.94 -5.38 -7.42
CA MET A 58 29.86 -4.83 -6.06
C MET A 58 29.11 -5.74 -5.07
N ASP A 59 28.43 -6.79 -5.53
CA ASP A 59 27.58 -7.62 -4.68
C ASP A 59 28.35 -8.22 -3.49
N GLY A 60 27.74 -8.16 -2.31
CA GLY A 60 28.29 -8.67 -1.06
C GLY A 60 29.34 -7.75 -0.40
N GLN A 61 29.73 -6.65 -1.04
CA GLN A 61 30.59 -5.65 -0.40
C GLN A 61 29.79 -4.80 0.59
N PRO A 62 30.39 -4.38 1.72
CA PRO A 62 29.71 -3.53 2.69
C PRO A 62 29.38 -2.17 2.09
N VAL A 63 28.17 -1.68 2.37
CA VAL A 63 27.77 -0.31 2.05
C VAL A 63 28.37 0.62 3.10
N ASN A 64 29.19 1.59 2.69
CA ASN A 64 29.67 2.65 3.58
C ASN A 64 28.61 3.75 3.66
N TRP A 65 27.52 3.47 4.37
CA TRP A 65 26.36 4.35 4.48
C TRP A 65 26.70 5.66 5.21
N THR A 66 26.11 6.75 4.74
CA THR A 66 26.14 8.08 5.34
C THR A 66 24.80 8.78 5.04
N MET A 67 24.52 9.91 5.69
CA MET A 67 23.35 10.75 5.37
C MET A 67 23.36 11.27 3.93
N ASP A 68 24.52 11.37 3.29
CA ASP A 68 24.65 11.81 1.90
C ASP A 68 24.56 10.66 0.89
N SER A 69 24.32 9.42 1.35
CA SER A 69 24.21 8.25 0.47
C SER A 69 22.97 8.33 -0.42
N ASP A 70 23.10 7.90 -1.68
CA ASP A 70 21.95 7.78 -2.58
C ASP A 70 21.03 6.65 -2.11
N CYS A 71 19.99 7.04 -1.39
CA CYS A 71 19.01 6.13 -0.80
C CYS A 71 18.27 5.32 -1.88
N SER A 72 18.14 5.87 -3.10
CA SER A 72 17.40 5.25 -4.20
C SER A 72 18.06 3.98 -4.73
N MET A 73 19.35 3.78 -4.46
CA MET A 73 20.08 2.56 -4.82
C MET A 73 19.46 1.30 -4.21
N CYS A 74 18.86 1.41 -3.02
CA CYS A 74 18.26 0.29 -2.29
C CYS A 74 16.77 0.50 -2.02
N HIS A 75 16.34 1.73 -1.69
CA HIS A 75 14.94 2.07 -1.39
C HIS A 75 14.16 2.45 -2.65
N THR A 76 14.13 1.53 -3.62
CA THR A 76 13.56 1.79 -4.94
C THR A 76 12.05 2.04 -4.90
N VAL A 77 11.34 1.48 -3.92
CA VAL A 77 9.89 1.67 -3.77
C VAL A 77 9.57 3.09 -3.33
N GLU A 78 10.26 3.57 -2.30
CA GLU A 78 10.14 4.92 -1.77
C GLU A 78 10.60 5.94 -2.83
N ALA A 79 11.73 5.70 -3.50
CA ALA A 79 12.21 6.55 -4.59
C ALA A 79 11.21 6.60 -5.77
N ALA A 80 10.62 5.48 -6.16
CA ALA A 80 9.61 5.46 -7.23
C ALA A 80 8.35 6.24 -6.83
N SER A 81 7.98 6.23 -5.54
CA SER A 81 6.79 6.95 -5.06
C SER A 81 6.88 8.47 -5.25
N ALA A 82 8.09 9.04 -5.23
CA ALA A 82 8.34 10.48 -5.43
C ALA A 82 7.90 10.98 -6.82
N THR A 83 7.80 10.10 -7.81
CA THR A 83 7.35 10.45 -9.18
C THR A 83 6.07 9.74 -9.59
N ASP A 84 5.48 8.94 -8.69
CA ASP A 84 4.25 8.21 -8.94
C ASP A 84 3.04 9.08 -8.58
N ALA A 85 2.24 9.45 -9.59
CA ALA A 85 1.02 10.23 -9.40
C ALA A 85 -0.03 9.52 -8.51
N SER A 86 0.06 8.19 -8.36
CA SER A 86 -0.77 7.44 -7.40
C SER A 86 -0.30 7.58 -5.95
N CYS A 87 0.87 8.17 -5.71
CA CYS A 87 1.41 8.52 -4.41
C CYS A 87 1.48 10.06 -4.25
N PRO A 88 0.34 10.71 -3.98
CA PRO A 88 0.23 12.17 -4.05
C PRO A 88 1.08 12.91 -2.99
N GLN A 89 1.35 12.29 -1.84
CA GLN A 89 2.15 12.93 -0.79
C GLN A 89 3.64 12.93 -1.11
N ALA A 90 4.20 11.77 -1.49
CA ALA A 90 5.59 11.70 -1.94
C ALA A 90 5.84 12.61 -3.14
N SER A 91 4.96 12.58 -4.15
CA SER A 91 5.11 13.44 -5.33
C SER A 91 4.96 14.94 -5.05
N ALA A 92 4.09 15.33 -4.10
CA ALA A 92 4.02 16.73 -3.67
C ALA A 92 5.30 17.17 -2.96
N HIS A 93 5.89 16.32 -2.11
CA HIS A 93 7.15 16.62 -1.43
C HIS A 93 8.33 16.70 -2.40
N GLU A 94 8.41 15.80 -3.37
CA GLU A 94 9.42 15.85 -4.44
C GLU A 94 9.32 17.16 -5.24
N ALA A 95 8.10 17.60 -5.55
CA ALA A 95 7.88 18.85 -6.30
C ALA A 95 8.37 20.09 -5.54
N GLU A 96 8.36 20.06 -4.21
CA GLU A 96 8.92 21.10 -3.32
C GLU A 96 10.43 20.90 -3.06
N GLY A 97 11.06 19.88 -3.66
CA GLY A 97 12.48 19.59 -3.51
C GLY A 97 12.85 18.95 -2.17
N VAL A 98 11.89 18.32 -1.48
CA VAL A 98 12.13 17.63 -0.21
C VAL A 98 12.88 16.31 -0.47
N THR A 99 14.04 16.16 0.16
CA THR A 99 14.91 14.99 0.07
C THR A 99 14.71 14.03 1.24
N CYS A 100 15.17 12.78 1.11
CA CYS A 100 14.95 11.70 2.08
C CYS A 100 15.32 12.08 3.52
N VAL A 101 16.48 12.71 3.69
CA VAL A 101 17.04 13.06 5.01
C VAL A 101 16.40 14.29 5.66
N GLN A 102 15.50 14.99 4.97
CA GLN A 102 14.72 16.07 5.59
C GLN A 102 13.58 15.53 6.47
N CYS A 103 13.15 14.29 6.25
CA CYS A 103 12.20 13.60 7.12
C CYS A 103 12.89 12.48 7.93
N HIS A 104 13.84 11.76 7.34
CA HIS A 104 14.60 10.71 8.01
C HIS A 104 15.86 11.29 8.65
N THR A 105 15.71 11.97 9.79
CA THR A 105 16.77 12.81 10.37
C THR A 105 17.61 12.13 11.45
N ASP A 106 17.17 10.98 11.99
CA ASP A 106 17.88 10.29 13.07
C ASP A 106 19.10 9.51 12.55
N GLU A 107 20.21 10.21 12.39
CA GLU A 107 21.47 9.64 11.90
C GLU A 107 21.99 8.49 12.77
N ALA A 108 21.79 8.53 14.09
CA ALA A 108 22.30 7.49 14.98
C ALA A 108 21.55 6.17 14.80
N VAL A 109 20.21 6.24 14.71
CA VAL A 109 19.37 5.08 14.40
C VAL A 109 19.67 4.59 12.98
N LEU A 110 19.70 5.48 11.99
CA LEU A 110 19.98 5.10 10.61
C LEU A 110 21.37 4.45 10.47
N SER A 111 22.41 4.98 11.12
CA SER A 111 23.75 4.37 11.13
C SER A 111 23.73 2.94 11.67
N THR A 112 22.95 2.71 12.71
CA THR A 112 22.82 1.38 13.33
C THR A 112 22.11 0.40 12.39
N GLU A 113 21.01 0.84 11.77
CA GLU A 113 20.24 -0.01 10.85
C GLU A 113 20.99 -0.31 9.54
N HIS A 114 21.90 0.56 9.11
CA HIS A 114 22.68 0.39 7.88
C HIS A 114 24.06 -0.27 8.08
N ALA A 115 24.50 -0.51 9.33
CA ALA A 115 25.86 -0.94 9.64
C ALA A 115 26.30 -2.24 8.94
N ASP A 116 25.37 -3.19 8.77
CA ASP A 116 25.65 -4.53 8.21
C ASP A 116 25.14 -4.71 6.77
N VAL A 117 24.60 -3.66 6.16
CA VAL A 117 24.02 -3.72 4.80
C VAL A 117 25.13 -3.89 3.76
N LYS A 118 24.91 -4.79 2.81
CA LYS A 118 25.80 -5.05 1.67
C LYS A 118 25.10 -4.76 0.36
N PHE A 119 25.87 -4.43 -0.66
CA PHE A 119 25.33 -4.32 -2.00
C PHE A 119 24.75 -5.66 -2.47
N GLY A 120 23.60 -5.60 -3.13
CA GLY A 120 22.84 -6.80 -3.53
C GLY A 120 21.93 -7.35 -2.42
N ASP A 121 22.03 -6.85 -1.18
CA ASP A 121 21.03 -7.16 -0.17
C ASP A 121 19.67 -6.60 -0.58
N LYS A 122 18.62 -7.34 -0.25
CA LYS A 122 17.26 -6.85 -0.44
C LYS A 122 16.97 -5.82 0.64
N ALA A 123 16.70 -4.58 0.24
CA ALA A 123 16.24 -3.54 1.15
C ALA A 123 15.00 -4.03 1.92
N ALA A 124 14.88 -3.59 3.18
CA ALA A 124 13.68 -3.82 3.95
C ALA A 124 12.47 -3.30 3.17
N THR A 125 11.43 -4.11 3.02
CA THR A 125 10.26 -3.77 2.18
C THR A 125 9.35 -2.69 2.79
N LYS A 126 9.77 -2.10 3.91
CA LYS A 126 9.05 -1.03 4.58
C LYS A 126 10.04 -0.15 5.33
N ALA A 127 10.18 1.11 4.92
CA ALA A 127 10.85 2.13 5.72
C ALA A 127 10.16 2.23 7.10
N THR A 128 10.95 2.16 8.17
CA THR A 128 10.43 2.42 9.50
C THR A 128 10.14 3.92 9.65
N VAL A 129 8.95 4.26 10.17
CA VAL A 129 8.59 5.65 10.48
C VAL A 129 9.22 6.14 11.79
N VAL A 130 9.93 5.25 12.51
CA VAL A 130 10.56 5.56 13.81
C VAL A 130 11.60 6.68 13.70
N THR A 131 12.23 6.85 12.54
CA THR A 131 13.24 7.90 12.31
C THR A 131 12.65 9.25 11.93
N VAL A 132 11.32 9.36 11.80
CA VAL A 132 10.64 10.60 11.40
C VAL A 132 10.09 11.29 12.63
N ASP A 133 10.76 12.36 13.04
CA ASP A 133 10.31 13.22 14.13
C ASP A 133 9.13 14.09 13.66
N PRO A 134 7.98 14.11 14.37
CA PRO A 134 6.86 15.00 14.06
C PRO A 134 7.23 16.47 13.88
N GLU A 135 8.26 16.96 14.57
CA GLU A 135 8.73 18.34 14.44
C GLU A 135 9.22 18.67 13.01
N THR A 136 9.73 17.67 12.28
CA THR A 136 10.10 17.86 10.86
C THR A 136 8.88 18.24 10.03
N CYS A 137 7.73 17.60 10.27
CA CYS A 137 6.48 17.92 9.59
C CYS A 137 5.98 19.31 9.99
N ILE A 138 6.02 19.62 11.28
CA ILE A 138 5.52 20.88 11.86
C ILE A 138 6.27 22.08 11.28
N SER A 139 7.58 21.95 11.03
CA SER A 139 8.40 23.03 10.48
C SER A 139 7.91 23.60 9.13
N CYS A 140 7.21 22.79 8.33
CA CYS A 140 6.66 23.19 7.03
C CYS A 140 5.12 23.27 7.01
N HIS A 141 4.44 22.36 7.72
CA HIS A 141 2.98 22.24 7.69
C HIS A 141 2.28 23.04 8.79
N GLY A 142 2.99 23.38 9.87
CA GLY A 142 2.45 24.02 11.06
C GLY A 142 2.02 23.02 12.13
N THR A 143 1.55 23.55 13.23
CA THR A 143 1.07 22.83 14.41
C THR A 143 -0.23 22.06 14.13
N MET A 144 -0.57 21.11 15.01
CA MET A 144 -1.86 20.41 14.94
C MET A 144 -3.05 21.36 14.98
N GLU A 145 -2.99 22.45 15.76
CA GLU A 145 -4.05 23.46 15.83
C GLU A 145 -4.21 24.23 14.50
N GLU A 146 -3.10 24.62 13.86
CA GLU A 146 -3.14 25.26 12.55
C GLU A 146 -3.67 24.30 11.47
N MET A 147 -3.29 23.02 11.55
CA MET A 147 -3.80 22.00 10.65
C MET A 147 -5.28 21.73 10.87
N ALA A 148 -5.74 21.67 12.13
CA ALA A 148 -7.15 21.57 12.48
C ALA A 148 -7.98 22.67 11.84
N ALA A 149 -7.51 23.92 11.92
CA ALA A 149 -8.18 25.05 11.29
C ALA A 149 -8.21 24.93 9.75
N LYS A 150 -7.11 24.51 9.12
CA LYS A 150 -7.03 24.30 7.67
C LYS A 150 -7.92 23.16 7.17
N THR A 151 -8.18 22.15 8.01
CA THR A 151 -8.97 20.97 7.66
C THR A 151 -10.36 20.93 8.29
N ALA A 152 -10.85 22.07 8.80
CA ALA A 152 -12.15 22.14 9.47
C ALA A 152 -13.32 21.65 8.59
N ASP A 153 -13.26 21.91 7.29
CA ASP A 153 -14.29 21.51 6.31
C ASP A 153 -13.98 20.18 5.61
N SER A 154 -12.93 19.45 6.05
CA SER A 154 -12.55 18.19 5.41
C SER A 154 -13.56 17.08 5.70
N THR A 155 -14.00 16.40 4.64
CA THR A 155 -14.87 15.22 4.74
C THR A 155 -14.12 13.90 4.54
N ALA A 156 -12.78 13.94 4.53
CA ALA A 156 -11.93 12.80 4.17
C ALA A 156 -12.10 11.59 5.11
N LEU A 157 -12.41 11.83 6.39
CA LEU A 157 -12.77 10.79 7.34
C LEU A 157 -14.25 10.93 7.70
N THR A 158 -15.06 10.16 6.97
CA THR A 158 -16.49 10.00 7.24
C THR A 158 -16.77 8.52 7.45
N ASP A 159 -17.43 8.19 8.55
CA ASP A 159 -17.76 6.82 8.90
C ASP A 159 -19.01 6.30 8.15
N ASP A 160 -19.31 5.01 8.30
CA ASP A 160 -20.43 4.37 7.59
C ASP A 160 -21.82 4.91 8.00
N LYS A 161 -21.89 5.64 9.13
CA LYS A 161 -23.10 6.30 9.62
C LYS A 161 -23.20 7.76 9.15
N GLY A 162 -22.21 8.26 8.40
CA GLY A 162 -22.16 9.64 7.92
C GLY A 162 -21.57 10.63 8.92
N THR A 163 -20.94 10.15 9.99
CA THR A 163 -20.25 11.01 10.96
C THR A 163 -18.90 11.39 10.38
N THR A 164 -18.70 12.67 10.13
CA THR A 164 -17.40 13.22 9.72
C THR A 164 -16.62 13.68 10.95
N VAL A 165 -15.32 13.39 10.98
CA VAL A 165 -14.40 13.87 12.02
C VAL A 165 -13.18 14.53 11.39
N ASN A 166 -12.66 15.56 12.06
CA ASN A 166 -11.38 16.17 11.73
C ASN A 166 -10.27 15.48 12.55
N PRO A 167 -9.39 14.67 11.95
CA PRO A 167 -8.35 13.95 12.69
C PRO A 167 -7.25 14.86 13.25
N HIS A 168 -7.24 16.14 12.89
CA HIS A 168 -6.33 17.14 13.46
C HIS A 168 -6.96 17.89 14.66
N ASP A 169 -8.28 17.78 14.85
CA ASP A 169 -9.02 18.36 15.97
C ASP A 169 -9.63 17.24 16.82
N VAL A 170 -8.76 16.36 17.32
CA VAL A 170 -9.21 15.17 18.07
C VAL A 170 -9.78 15.62 19.42
N PRO A 171 -11.02 15.23 19.77
CA PRO A 171 -11.61 15.63 21.04
C PRO A 171 -10.84 15.02 22.21
N SER A 172 -10.42 15.86 23.16
CA SER A 172 -9.71 15.43 24.36
C SER A 172 -10.58 14.54 25.25
N ASN A 173 -10.02 13.41 25.66
CA ASN A 173 -10.58 12.48 26.63
C ASN A 173 -9.48 11.50 27.08
N GLU A 174 -9.73 10.73 28.16
CA GLU A 174 -8.75 9.80 28.74
C GLU A 174 -8.05 8.90 27.71
N LYS A 175 -8.74 8.41 26.66
CA LYS A 175 -8.16 7.50 25.66
C LYS A 175 -7.39 8.23 24.57
N HIS A 176 -7.90 9.35 24.06
CA HIS A 176 -7.17 10.15 23.08
C HIS A 176 -5.94 10.83 23.71
N ASP A 177 -6.06 11.33 24.94
CA ASP A 177 -4.96 11.98 25.65
C ASP A 177 -3.85 10.99 26.01
N ALA A 178 -4.20 9.73 26.31
CA ALA A 178 -3.22 8.67 26.56
C ALA A 178 -2.56 8.12 25.29
N ASN A 179 -3.14 8.36 24.11
CA ASN A 179 -2.65 7.87 22.82
C ASN A 179 -2.68 8.99 21.78
N PRO A 180 -1.91 10.08 21.97
CA PRO A 180 -1.92 11.19 21.04
C PRO A 180 -1.42 10.74 19.66
N ALA A 181 -2.19 11.04 18.62
CA ALA A 181 -1.79 10.79 17.25
C ALA A 181 -0.65 11.74 16.84
N THR A 182 0.35 11.21 16.15
CA THR A 182 1.36 12.00 15.44
C THR A 182 1.02 12.05 13.94
N CYS A 183 1.69 12.92 13.18
CA CYS A 183 1.49 13.05 11.73
C CYS A 183 1.61 11.68 11.03
N THR A 184 2.65 10.91 11.37
CA THR A 184 2.94 9.58 10.81
C THR A 184 2.03 8.46 11.32
N SER A 185 1.19 8.72 12.34
CA SER A 185 0.18 7.76 12.79
C SER A 185 -0.90 7.51 11.74
N CYS A 186 -1.22 8.55 10.96
CA CYS A 186 -2.20 8.49 9.87
C CYS A 186 -1.57 8.70 8.50
N HIS A 187 -0.50 9.49 8.41
CA HIS A 187 0.15 9.82 7.15
C HIS A 187 1.30 8.90 6.80
N ASN A 188 1.13 8.17 5.69
CA ASN A 188 2.18 7.36 5.10
C ASN A 188 2.53 7.96 3.74
N ASN A 189 3.56 8.81 3.72
CA ASN A 189 3.90 9.63 2.56
C ASN A 189 4.23 8.81 1.31
N HIS A 190 4.69 7.57 1.48
CA HIS A 190 5.01 6.64 0.38
C HIS A 190 3.84 5.69 0.04
N SER A 191 2.64 5.95 0.55
CA SER A 191 1.44 5.15 0.29
C SER A 191 0.69 5.61 -0.95
N LYS A 192 0.08 4.64 -1.63
CA LYS A 192 -0.90 4.89 -2.70
C LYS A 192 -2.34 4.98 -2.18
N ASP A 193 -2.56 4.67 -0.91
CA ASP A 193 -3.90 4.58 -0.32
C ASP A 193 -3.94 5.27 1.04
N GLN A 194 -3.77 6.58 1.00
CA GLN A 194 -3.69 7.44 2.19
C GLN A 194 -4.97 7.40 3.03
N ALA A 195 -6.14 7.38 2.39
CA ALA A 195 -7.42 7.35 3.10
C ALA A 195 -7.55 6.06 3.93
N LYS A 196 -7.16 4.92 3.35
CA LYS A 196 -7.13 3.65 4.07
C LYS A 196 -6.09 3.66 5.19
N ASP A 197 -4.90 4.20 4.95
CA ASP A 197 -3.85 4.27 5.96
C ASP A 197 -4.26 5.14 7.16
N ALA A 198 -4.87 6.30 6.91
CA ALA A 198 -5.44 7.14 7.96
C ALA A 198 -6.55 6.41 8.75
N MET A 199 -7.47 5.72 8.06
CA MET A 199 -8.56 4.99 8.72
C MET A 199 -8.06 3.84 9.60
N LYS A 200 -6.94 3.18 9.24
CA LYS A 200 -6.36 2.10 10.06
C LYS A 200 -6.04 2.56 11.48
N TYR A 201 -5.58 3.82 11.64
CA TYR A 201 -5.29 4.35 12.96
C TYR A 201 -6.55 4.40 13.83
N CYS A 202 -7.61 5.03 13.32
CA CYS A 202 -8.90 5.13 14.00
C CYS A 202 -9.49 3.74 14.31
N ALA A 203 -9.38 2.80 13.36
CA ALA A 203 -9.91 1.44 13.48
C ALA A 203 -9.29 0.62 14.61
N GLN A 204 -8.16 1.05 15.21
CA GLN A 204 -7.60 0.39 16.40
C GLN A 204 -8.52 0.50 17.62
N CYS A 205 -9.30 1.59 17.71
CA CYS A 205 -10.28 1.81 18.78
C CYS A 205 -11.72 1.84 18.25
N HIS A 206 -11.92 2.33 17.03
CA HIS A 206 -13.19 2.42 16.30
C HIS A 206 -13.36 1.27 15.30
N HIS A 207 -13.06 0.04 15.71
CA HIS A 207 -12.99 -1.13 14.83
C HIS A 207 -14.32 -1.51 14.15
N ARG A 208 -15.45 -0.94 14.60
CA ARG A 208 -16.76 -1.08 13.95
C ARG A 208 -17.00 -0.07 12.82
N GLY A 209 -16.01 0.77 12.51
CA GLY A 209 -16.13 1.80 11.49
C GLY A 209 -17.13 2.89 11.89
N THR A 210 -17.22 3.21 13.19
CA THR A 210 -18.08 4.28 13.70
C THR A 210 -17.32 5.16 14.68
N PHE A 211 -17.36 6.48 14.49
CA PHE A 211 -16.66 7.44 15.36
C PHE A 211 -17.40 7.75 16.66
N GLU A 212 -18.63 7.24 16.81
CA GLU A 212 -19.43 7.38 18.02
C GLU A 212 -18.78 6.67 19.23
N CYS A 213 -18.32 7.46 20.21
CA CYS A 213 -17.72 6.95 21.46
C CYS A 213 -18.77 6.32 22.40
N GLY A 214 -18.33 5.42 23.29
CA GLY A 214 -19.15 4.91 24.41
C GLY A 214 -20.32 3.99 24.03
N THR A 215 -20.49 3.67 22.75
CA THR A 215 -21.58 2.80 22.27
C THR A 215 -21.19 1.33 22.11
N CYS A 216 -19.90 1.02 22.16
CA CYS A 216 -19.38 -0.30 21.78
C CYS A 216 -18.52 -0.98 22.86
N HIS A 217 -17.81 -0.21 23.68
CA HIS A 217 -17.16 -0.69 24.89
C HIS A 217 -17.75 0.06 26.07
N GLU A 218 -18.29 -0.66 27.06
CA GLU A 218 -18.61 -0.04 28.34
C GLU A 218 -17.33 0.59 28.87
N LEU A 219 -17.33 1.92 29.06
CA LEU A 219 -16.34 2.61 29.86
C LEU A 219 -16.53 2.14 31.30
N ARG A 220 -16.01 0.95 31.62
CA ARG A 220 -15.89 0.50 33.00
C ARG A 220 -14.88 1.43 33.66
N GLU A 221 -15.39 2.39 34.40
CA GLU A 221 -14.65 3.17 35.38
C GLU A 221 -13.77 2.20 36.20
N ARG A 222 -12.47 2.46 36.22
CA ARG A 222 -11.54 1.82 37.15
C ARG A 222 -11.23 2.79 38.27
#